data_AF-A0A388KX66-F1
#
_entry.id   AF-A0A388KX66-F1
#
_cell.length_a   1.000
_cell.length_b   1.000
_cell.length_c   1.000
_cell.angle_alpha   90.00
_cell.angle_beta   90.00
_cell.angle_gamma   90.00
#
_symmetry.space_group_name_H-M   'P 1'
#
loop_
_entity.id
_entity.type
_entity.pdbx_description
1 polymer ?
#
loop_
_entity_poly.entity_id
_entity_poly.type
_entity_poly.pdbx_seq_one_letter_code
_entity_poly.pdbx_strand_id
1 'polypeptide(L)'
;MSNTDQRDGGNAGGGGPEDRRRYRPPTCFACSEAGHYANQCPNPAPRYHHQARPSTSADSRGSRSPRRCPNPAPRYHHQARPSTSADSRGSRSPRRYEPRRRRESPERDSELRATVMKLSKSVSVMHDFVEQQNRKKEEKARKKREMKEEAGREEAERLKHEEKEARAAEKARKRAEEQKKAADAEKERRAQMKKDVDLSVAIRLSEMEDSWFQRLHSVIGPLHTTDDKKGKKKVIYPSSAESEDESEDSDTSVTRAK
;
A
#
# COMPACT_ATOMS: atom_id res chain seq x y z
N MET A 1 9.18 33.90 10.74
CA MET A 1 9.67 32.54 10.40
C MET A 1 9.43 31.66 11.60
N SER A 2 8.39 30.84 11.57
CA SER A 2 7.94 30.05 12.71
C SER A 2 8.18 28.57 12.41
N ASN A 3 9.27 28.04 12.95
CA ASN A 3 9.58 26.61 12.91
C ASN A 3 8.59 25.85 13.80
N THR A 4 7.77 25.00 13.18
CA THR A 4 7.00 23.98 13.90
C THR A 4 7.60 22.62 13.55
N ASP A 5 8.64 22.25 14.29
CA ASP A 5 9.14 20.88 14.37
C ASP A 5 8.10 20.05 15.14
N GLN A 6 7.31 19.27 14.42
CA GLN A 6 6.43 18.25 14.98
C GLN A 6 6.98 16.88 14.62
N ARG A 7 7.95 16.44 15.42
CA ARG A 7 8.36 15.05 15.57
C ARG A 7 8.19 14.67 17.04
N ASP A 8 7.16 13.87 17.32
CA ASP A 8 7.09 12.86 18.38
C ASP A 8 5.65 12.31 18.34
N GLY A 9 5.35 11.01 18.44
CA GLY A 9 6.16 9.94 18.95
C GLY A 9 5.64 8.57 18.52
N GLY A 10 6.53 7.59 18.66
CA GLY A 10 6.32 6.20 18.35
C GLY A 10 5.12 5.60 19.10
N ASN A 11 4.33 4.85 18.33
CA ASN A 11 3.40 3.85 18.82
C ASN A 11 4.20 2.69 19.46
N ALA A 12 4.67 2.92 20.69
CA ALA A 12 5.24 1.89 21.55
C ALA A 12 4.08 1.08 22.14
N GLY A 13 3.91 -0.14 21.64
CA GLY A 13 3.04 -1.15 22.23
C GLY A 13 3.56 -1.55 23.60
N GLY A 14 3.18 -0.80 24.63
CA GLY A 14 3.32 -1.15 26.04
C GLY A 14 2.06 -1.81 26.54
N GLY A 15 1.96 -3.14 26.41
CA GLY A 15 0.91 -3.94 27.05
C GLY A 15 1.12 -3.97 28.56
N GLY A 16 0.60 -2.96 29.26
CA GLY A 16 0.49 -2.94 30.72
C GLY A 16 -0.76 -3.72 31.19
N PRO A 17 -0.69 -4.46 32.32
CA PRO A 17 -1.82 -5.22 32.86
C PRO A 17 -2.90 -4.37 33.55
N GLU A 18 -2.80 -3.03 33.48
CA GLU A 18 -3.78 -2.08 34.01
C GLU A 18 -4.92 -1.75 33.05
N ASP A 19 -4.92 -2.30 31.83
CA ASP A 19 -6.02 -2.14 30.87
C ASP A 19 -7.20 -3.08 31.18
N ARG A 20 -7.56 -3.18 32.47
CA ARG A 20 -8.91 -3.54 32.89
C ARG A 20 -9.81 -2.39 32.47
N ARG A 21 -10.18 -2.42 31.19
CA ARG A 21 -11.23 -1.63 30.54
C ARG A 21 -12.23 -1.19 31.60
N ARG A 22 -12.21 0.10 31.95
CA ARG A 22 -13.31 0.72 32.70
C ARG A 22 -14.58 0.23 32.01
N TYR A 23 -15.40 -0.53 32.72
CA TYR A 23 -16.58 -1.19 32.17
C TYR A 23 -17.47 -0.11 31.57
N ARG A 24 -17.32 0.11 30.25
CA ARG A 24 -18.10 1.12 29.55
C ARG A 24 -19.47 0.49 29.37
N PRO A 25 -20.53 1.05 29.98
CA PRO A 25 -21.85 0.50 29.85
C PRO A 25 -22.24 0.46 28.36
N PRO A 26 -22.95 -0.59 27.91
CA PRO A 26 -23.38 -0.70 26.53
C PRO A 26 -24.23 0.52 26.15
N THR A 27 -23.91 1.10 24.99
CA THR A 27 -24.68 2.20 24.40
C THR A 27 -25.69 1.64 23.39
N CYS A 28 -26.91 2.16 23.41
CA CYS A 28 -27.95 1.76 22.47
C CYS A 28 -27.58 2.19 21.06
N PHE A 29 -27.60 1.26 20.10
CA PHE A 29 -27.29 1.59 18.69
C PHE A 29 -28.36 2.44 18.00
N ALA A 30 -29.56 2.57 18.57
CA ALA A 30 -30.65 3.36 17.99
C ALA A 30 -30.65 4.83 18.44
N CYS A 31 -30.39 5.11 19.72
CA CYS A 31 -30.40 6.47 20.28
C CYS A 31 -29.04 6.93 20.86
N SER A 32 -28.02 6.07 20.86
CA SER A 32 -26.68 6.30 21.42
C SER A 32 -26.60 6.58 22.93
N GLU A 33 -27.71 6.47 23.65
CA GLU A 33 -27.74 6.60 25.12
C GLU A 33 -27.15 5.35 25.81
N ALA A 34 -26.43 5.57 26.89
CA ALA A 34 -25.87 4.49 27.70
C ALA A 34 -26.94 3.84 28.60
N GLY A 35 -26.86 2.53 28.82
CA GLY A 35 -27.65 1.84 29.85
C GLY A 35 -28.78 0.95 29.35
N HIS A 36 -29.01 0.87 28.03
CA HIS A 36 -29.96 -0.09 27.45
C HIS A 36 -29.49 -0.63 26.10
N TYR A 37 -29.96 -1.82 25.74
CA TYR A 37 -29.71 -2.43 24.44
C TYR A 37 -30.77 -2.00 23.41
N ALA A 38 -30.45 -2.10 22.12
CA ALA A 38 -31.33 -1.64 21.04
C ALA A 38 -32.72 -2.30 21.02
N ASN A 39 -32.88 -3.48 21.62
CA ASN A 39 -34.15 -4.18 21.79
C ASN A 39 -35.01 -3.68 22.98
N GLN A 40 -34.46 -2.81 23.83
CA GLN A 40 -35.09 -2.24 25.02
C GLN A 40 -35.25 -0.71 24.91
N CYS A 41 -34.99 -0.14 23.72
CA CYS A 41 -35.09 1.30 23.50
C CYS A 41 -36.56 1.74 23.56
N PRO A 42 -36.93 2.73 24.41
CA PRO A 42 -38.29 3.27 24.45
C PRO A 42 -38.66 4.04 23.18
N ASN A 43 -37.66 4.44 22.38
CA ASN A 43 -37.84 5.04 21.08
C ASN A 43 -37.14 4.18 20.01
N PRO A 44 -37.68 3.00 19.67
CA PRO A 44 -37.10 2.17 18.63
C PRO A 44 -37.22 2.94 17.31
N ALA A 45 -36.08 3.28 16.69
CA ALA A 45 -36.08 3.92 15.39
C ALA A 45 -37.01 3.13 14.45
N PRO A 46 -37.93 3.80 13.71
CA PRO A 46 -38.83 3.12 12.79
C PRO A 46 -37.96 2.26 11.88
N ARG A 47 -38.22 0.96 11.84
CA ARG A 47 -37.50 0.04 10.95
C ARG A 47 -37.72 0.54 9.53
N TYR A 48 -36.77 1.31 9.02
CA TYR A 48 -36.71 1.67 7.62
C TYR A 48 -36.75 0.36 6.84
N HIS A 49 -37.77 0.28 5.99
CA HIS A 49 -37.96 -0.74 5.00
C HIS A 49 -36.63 -1.20 4.40
N HIS A 50 -36.48 -2.52 4.30
CA HIS A 50 -35.51 -3.18 3.43
C HIS A 50 -35.66 -2.66 1.98
N GLN A 51 -35.01 -1.55 1.66
CA GLN A 51 -34.80 -1.12 0.29
C GLN A 51 -33.30 -1.09 0.03
N ALA A 52 -32.90 -1.95 -0.91
CA ALA A 52 -31.63 -1.94 -1.62
C ALA A 52 -30.36 -1.85 -0.76
N ARG A 53 -29.87 -3.02 -0.34
CA ARG A 53 -28.43 -3.19 -0.11
C ARG A 53 -27.76 -3.18 -1.49
N PRO A 54 -26.93 -2.19 -1.86
CA PRO A 54 -26.19 -2.25 -3.11
C PRO A 54 -25.18 -3.39 -3.00
N SER A 55 -25.31 -4.38 -3.87
CA SER A 55 -24.30 -5.42 -4.02
C SER A 55 -23.15 -4.88 -4.87
N THR A 56 -22.10 -4.39 -4.22
CA THR A 56 -20.69 -4.32 -4.66
C THR A 56 -19.90 -3.99 -3.38
N SER A 57 -18.76 -4.59 -3.01
CA SER A 57 -17.66 -5.16 -3.76
C SER A 57 -17.05 -6.35 -2.99
N ALA A 58 -16.40 -7.22 -3.74
CA ALA A 58 -15.59 -8.31 -3.23
C ALA A 58 -14.41 -7.80 -2.40
N ASP A 59 -14.19 -8.37 -1.22
CA ASP A 59 -12.82 -8.54 -0.73
C ASP A 59 -12.66 -9.91 -0.05
N SER A 60 -11.70 -10.65 -0.59
CA SER A 60 -11.38 -12.03 -0.30
C SER A 60 -10.09 -12.04 0.51
N ARG A 61 -10.19 -11.90 1.84
CA ARG A 61 -9.04 -12.14 2.73
C ARG A 61 -9.49 -12.76 4.05
N GLY A 62 -9.30 -14.08 4.19
CA GLY A 62 -9.58 -14.74 5.46
C GLY A 62 -9.53 -16.27 5.48
N SER A 63 -8.66 -16.89 4.71
CA SER A 63 -8.39 -18.34 4.80
C SER A 63 -7.73 -18.69 6.13
N ARG A 64 -8.52 -19.10 7.14
CA ARG A 64 -8.03 -19.86 8.31
C ARG A 64 -8.70 -21.24 8.34
N SER A 65 -7.87 -22.24 8.01
CA SER A 65 -7.94 -23.68 8.28
C SER A 65 -9.30 -24.36 8.54
N PRO A 66 -9.71 -25.35 7.72
CA PRO A 66 -10.71 -26.32 8.12
C PRO A 66 -10.05 -27.41 8.99
N ARG A 67 -10.22 -27.30 10.31
CA ARG A 67 -10.06 -28.46 11.18
C ARG A 67 -11.22 -29.42 10.93
N ARG A 68 -10.87 -30.66 10.60
CA ARG A 68 -11.65 -31.89 10.81
C ARG A 68 -12.52 -31.80 12.06
N CYS A 69 -13.81 -32.09 11.92
CA CYS A 69 -14.59 -33.03 12.73
C CYS A 69 -16.05 -33.11 12.20
N PRO A 70 -16.81 -34.18 12.51
CA PRO A 70 -17.58 -34.95 11.53
C PRO A 70 -19.10 -34.71 11.59
N ASN A 71 -19.77 -35.15 10.52
CA ASN A 71 -21.20 -35.50 10.39
C ASN A 71 -22.18 -35.02 11.48
N PRO A 72 -23.21 -34.26 11.07
CA PRO A 72 -24.57 -34.50 11.50
C PRO A 72 -25.37 -35.17 10.37
N ALA A 73 -26.17 -36.16 10.78
CA ALA A 73 -27.06 -37.01 10.01
C ALA A 73 -27.86 -36.32 8.87
N PRO A 74 -28.30 -37.07 7.85
CA PRO A 74 -29.22 -36.54 6.85
C PRO A 74 -30.61 -36.35 7.49
N ARG A 75 -30.94 -35.09 7.80
CA ARG A 75 -32.33 -34.69 8.04
C ARG A 75 -33.08 -34.84 6.73
N TYR A 76 -33.88 -35.90 6.67
CA TYR A 76 -35.07 -36.02 5.84
C TYR A 76 -35.88 -34.71 5.94
N HIS A 77 -35.87 -33.90 4.89
CA HIS A 77 -36.96 -32.96 4.63
C HIS A 77 -37.53 -33.20 3.24
N HIS A 78 -38.72 -33.78 3.31
CA HIS A 78 -39.65 -34.06 2.25
C HIS A 78 -39.84 -32.89 1.29
N GLN A 79 -39.72 -33.25 0.03
CA GLN A 79 -40.14 -32.50 -1.13
C GLN A 79 -41.58 -31.98 -0.94
N ALA A 80 -41.77 -30.73 -1.29
CA ALA A 80 -43.08 -30.14 -1.52
C ALA A 80 -43.91 -31.07 -2.41
N ARG A 81 -45.00 -31.59 -1.83
CA ARG A 81 -46.14 -32.15 -2.56
C ARG A 81 -46.72 -31.08 -3.48
N PRO A 82 -46.86 -31.32 -4.79
CA PRO A 82 -47.95 -30.74 -5.54
C PRO A 82 -49.21 -31.56 -5.23
N SER A 83 -50.19 -30.90 -4.62
CA SER A 83 -51.57 -31.37 -4.58
C SER A 83 -52.10 -31.48 -6.00
N THR A 84 -52.34 -32.70 -6.48
CA THR A 84 -53.39 -32.96 -7.45
C THR A 84 -54.45 -33.81 -6.75
N SER A 85 -55.57 -33.16 -6.49
CA SER A 85 -56.82 -33.77 -6.09
C SER A 85 -57.36 -34.59 -7.26
N ALA A 86 -57.41 -35.91 -7.09
CA ALA A 86 -58.31 -36.77 -7.86
C ALA A 86 -58.89 -37.81 -6.89
N ASP A 87 -60.01 -37.42 -6.32
CA ASP A 87 -60.97 -38.29 -5.68
C ASP A 87 -61.49 -39.29 -6.72
N SER A 88 -61.36 -40.57 -6.44
CA SER A 88 -62.09 -41.64 -7.12
C SER A 88 -62.19 -42.81 -6.16
N ARG A 89 -63.13 -42.66 -5.23
CA ARG A 89 -63.71 -43.76 -4.47
C ARG A 89 -64.08 -44.91 -5.42
N GLY A 90 -63.71 -46.12 -4.99
CA GLY A 90 -63.71 -47.31 -5.81
C GLY A 90 -65.04 -47.65 -6.47
N SER A 91 -64.92 -48.36 -7.59
CA SER A 91 -65.92 -49.29 -8.05
C SER A 91 -65.26 -50.33 -8.93
N ARG A 92 -65.31 -51.58 -8.45
CA ARG A 92 -65.34 -52.82 -9.21
C ARG A 92 -64.07 -53.21 -9.97
N SER A 93 -63.42 -54.22 -9.41
CA SER A 93 -62.60 -55.20 -10.10
C SER A 93 -63.14 -55.54 -11.50
N PRO A 94 -62.42 -55.22 -12.58
CA PRO A 94 -62.39 -56.09 -13.73
C PRO A 94 -61.43 -57.21 -13.37
N ARG A 95 -61.91 -58.45 -13.31
CA ARG A 95 -61.04 -59.62 -13.44
C ARG A 95 -60.19 -59.37 -14.68
N ARG A 96 -58.93 -58.94 -14.51
CA ARG A 96 -57.99 -58.85 -15.62
C ARG A 96 -57.91 -60.24 -16.19
N TYR A 97 -58.52 -60.38 -17.35
CA TYR A 97 -58.15 -61.37 -18.33
C TYR A 97 -56.62 -61.34 -18.42
N GLU A 98 -55.97 -62.25 -17.70
CA GLU A 98 -54.61 -62.71 -17.99
C GLU A 98 -54.71 -63.23 -19.42
N PRO A 99 -54.25 -62.48 -20.43
CA PRO A 99 -54.22 -63.01 -21.77
C PRO A 99 -53.27 -64.19 -21.64
N ARG A 100 -53.84 -65.39 -21.72
CA ARG A 100 -53.12 -66.66 -21.83
C ARG A 100 -51.80 -66.37 -22.51
N ARG A 101 -50.69 -66.55 -21.78
CA ARG A 101 -49.32 -66.47 -22.28
C ARG A 101 -49.32 -66.94 -23.72
N ARG A 102 -49.42 -65.97 -24.64
CA ARG A 102 -49.23 -66.21 -26.06
C ARG A 102 -47.78 -66.64 -26.03
N ARG A 103 -47.51 -67.93 -26.26
CA ARG A 103 -46.15 -68.40 -26.46
C ARG A 103 -45.64 -67.53 -27.60
N GLU A 104 -44.92 -66.47 -27.26
CA GLU A 104 -44.20 -65.66 -28.22
C GLU A 104 -43.25 -66.65 -28.89
N SER A 105 -43.41 -66.80 -30.20
CA SER A 105 -42.52 -67.66 -30.97
C SER A 105 -41.08 -67.23 -30.68
N PRO A 106 -40.18 -68.14 -30.26
CA PRO A 106 -38.78 -67.85 -29.95
C PRO A 106 -38.04 -67.06 -31.04
N GLU A 107 -38.52 -67.13 -32.29
CA GLU A 107 -37.99 -66.38 -33.43
C GLU A 107 -38.16 -64.85 -33.32
N ARG A 108 -39.32 -64.33 -32.89
CA ARG A 108 -39.51 -62.86 -32.81
C ARG A 108 -38.66 -62.22 -31.72
N ASP A 109 -38.43 -62.95 -30.64
CA ASP A 109 -37.54 -62.52 -29.56
C ASP A 109 -36.09 -62.46 -30.00
N SER A 110 -35.68 -63.29 -30.96
CA SER A 110 -34.31 -63.29 -31.47
C SER A 110 -34.00 -61.99 -32.26
N GLU A 111 -34.93 -61.52 -33.08
CA GLU A 111 -34.80 -60.28 -33.84
C GLU A 111 -34.78 -59.05 -32.93
N LEU A 112 -35.66 -59.00 -31.93
CA LEU A 112 -35.68 -57.93 -30.92
C LEU A 112 -34.38 -57.88 -30.10
N ARG A 113 -33.82 -59.04 -29.71
CA ARG A 113 -32.53 -59.08 -29.02
C ARG A 113 -31.41 -58.56 -29.91
N ALA A 114 -31.42 -58.90 -31.20
CA ALA A 114 -30.42 -58.42 -32.15
C ALA A 114 -30.49 -56.89 -32.34
N THR A 115 -31.69 -56.30 -32.43
CA THR A 115 -31.85 -54.84 -32.52
C THR A 115 -31.43 -54.15 -31.22
N VAL A 116 -31.77 -54.70 -30.06
CA VAL A 116 -31.31 -54.20 -28.75
C VAL A 116 -29.78 -54.23 -28.64
N MET A 117 -29.12 -55.30 -29.11
CA MET A 117 -27.64 -55.34 -29.12
C MET A 117 -27.03 -54.29 -30.06
N LYS A 118 -27.63 -54.06 -31.23
CA LYS A 118 -27.17 -53.01 -32.16
C LYS A 118 -27.29 -51.61 -31.53
N LEU A 119 -28.41 -51.33 -30.86
CA LEU A 119 -28.63 -50.08 -30.14
C LEU A 119 -27.70 -49.95 -28.93
N SER A 120 -27.51 -51.01 -28.15
CA SER A 120 -26.58 -51.00 -27.03
C SER A 120 -25.15 -50.67 -27.49
N LYS A 121 -24.70 -51.26 -28.62
CA LYS A 121 -23.40 -50.94 -29.21
C LYS A 121 -23.30 -49.48 -29.66
N SER A 122 -24.33 -48.94 -30.33
CA SER A 122 -24.30 -47.54 -30.77
C SER A 122 -24.33 -46.57 -29.58
N VAL A 123 -25.09 -46.87 -28.53
CA VAL A 123 -25.13 -46.09 -27.29
C VAL A 123 -23.78 -46.12 -26.57
N SER A 124 -23.11 -47.27 -26.49
CA SER A 124 -21.76 -47.36 -25.95
C SER A 124 -20.76 -46.49 -26.71
N VAL A 125 -20.78 -46.53 -28.05
CA VAL A 125 -19.90 -45.68 -28.87
C VAL A 125 -20.17 -44.19 -28.65
N MET A 126 -21.45 -43.79 -28.54
CA MET A 126 -21.80 -42.39 -28.24
C MET A 126 -21.35 -41.97 -26.84
N HIS A 127 -21.50 -42.85 -25.84
CA HIS A 127 -21.06 -42.61 -24.48
C HIS A 127 -19.55 -42.38 -24.42
N ASP A 128 -18.76 -43.25 -25.05
CA ASP A 128 -17.30 -43.14 -25.09
C ASP A 128 -16.85 -41.84 -25.78
N PHE A 129 -17.55 -41.42 -26.85
CA PHE A 129 -17.28 -40.14 -27.51
C PHE A 129 -17.55 -38.95 -26.58
N VAL A 130 -18.65 -38.96 -25.83
CA VAL A 130 -18.98 -37.91 -24.86
C VAL A 130 -17.96 -37.87 -23.74
N GLU A 131 -17.57 -39.02 -23.20
CA GLU A 131 -16.50 -39.09 -22.20
C GLU A 131 -15.19 -38.53 -22.74
N GLN A 132 -14.82 -38.88 -23.96
CA GLN A 132 -13.59 -38.40 -24.58
C GLN A 132 -13.62 -36.88 -24.79
N GLN A 133 -14.77 -36.32 -25.18
CA GLN A 133 -14.96 -34.88 -25.28
C GLN A 133 -14.87 -34.20 -23.91
N ASN A 134 -15.44 -34.80 -22.87
CA ASN A 134 -15.38 -34.28 -21.51
C ASN A 134 -13.95 -34.31 -20.96
N ARG A 135 -13.22 -35.41 -21.15
CA ARG A 135 -11.80 -35.53 -20.76
C ARG A 135 -10.93 -34.47 -21.46
N LYS A 136 -11.12 -34.26 -22.77
CA LYS A 136 -10.41 -33.21 -23.51
C LYS A 136 -10.73 -31.80 -22.99
N LYS A 137 -11.98 -31.52 -22.62
CA LYS A 137 -12.38 -30.23 -22.04
C LYS A 137 -11.79 -30.03 -20.64
N GLU A 138 -11.81 -31.07 -19.81
CA GLU A 138 -11.27 -31.03 -18.45
C GLU A 138 -9.75 -30.85 -18.44
N GLU A 139 -9.02 -31.55 -19.31
CA GLU A 139 -7.57 -31.39 -19.44
C GLU A 139 -7.19 -29.98 -19.89
N LYS A 140 -7.91 -29.42 -20.88
CA LYS A 140 -7.72 -28.02 -21.30
C LYS A 140 -8.01 -27.04 -20.16
N ALA A 141 -9.05 -27.30 -19.36
CA ALA A 141 -9.38 -26.47 -18.21
C ALA A 141 -8.32 -26.57 -17.10
N ARG A 142 -7.78 -27.77 -16.85
CA ARG A 142 -6.69 -28.00 -15.90
C ARG A 142 -5.42 -27.26 -16.32
N LYS A 143 -4.97 -27.46 -17.57
CA LYS A 143 -3.80 -26.78 -18.13
C LYS A 143 -3.94 -25.25 -18.08
N LYS A 144 -5.13 -24.71 -18.37
CA LYS A 144 -5.39 -23.26 -18.28
C LYS A 144 -5.31 -22.73 -16.84
N ARG A 145 -5.71 -23.52 -15.85
CA ARG A 145 -5.59 -23.14 -14.42
C ARG A 145 -4.14 -23.17 -13.96
N GLU A 146 -3.40 -24.22 -14.29
CA GLU A 146 -1.98 -24.35 -13.96
C GLU A 146 -1.15 -23.21 -14.58
N MET A 147 -1.36 -22.90 -15.86
CA MET A 147 -0.68 -21.79 -16.54
C MET A 147 -1.01 -20.43 -15.89
N LYS A 148 -2.26 -20.20 -15.47
CA LYS A 148 -2.64 -18.96 -14.80
C LYS A 148 -2.04 -18.85 -13.40
N GLU A 149 -1.95 -19.97 -12.68
CA GLU A 149 -1.35 -20.02 -11.35
C GLU A 149 0.17 -19.78 -11.42
N GLU A 150 0.85 -20.39 -12.38
CA GLU A 150 2.29 -20.19 -12.61
C GLU A 150 2.59 -18.74 -13.00
N ALA A 151 1.84 -18.16 -13.95
CA ALA A 151 1.97 -16.75 -14.31
C ALA A 151 1.74 -15.81 -13.09
N GLY A 152 0.77 -16.15 -12.22
CA GLY A 152 0.53 -15.39 -11.00
C GLY A 152 1.65 -15.52 -9.97
N ARG A 153 2.35 -16.66 -9.91
CA ARG A 153 3.51 -16.84 -9.04
C ARG A 153 4.71 -16.05 -9.55
N GLU A 154 4.97 -16.07 -10.86
CA GLU A 154 6.04 -15.30 -11.49
C GLU A 154 5.84 -13.79 -11.28
N GLU A 155 4.62 -13.27 -11.51
CA GLU A 155 4.31 -11.86 -11.29
C GLU A 155 4.50 -11.47 -9.82
N ALA A 156 4.06 -12.31 -8.88
CA ALA A 156 4.25 -12.07 -7.45
C ALA A 156 5.74 -12.08 -7.04
N GLU A 157 6.58 -12.89 -7.69
CA GLU A 157 8.03 -12.87 -7.47
C GLU A 157 8.69 -11.62 -8.05
N ARG A 158 8.27 -11.19 -9.24
CA ARG A 158 8.74 -9.94 -9.86
C ARG A 158 8.41 -8.73 -8.98
N LEU A 159 7.19 -8.64 -8.46
CA LEU A 159 6.79 -7.57 -7.53
C LEU A 159 7.61 -7.57 -6.24
N LYS A 160 7.92 -8.76 -5.68
CA LYS A 160 8.79 -8.86 -4.49
C LYS A 160 10.23 -8.45 -4.79
N HIS A 161 10.73 -8.72 -6.00
CA HIS A 161 12.07 -8.28 -6.41
C HIS A 161 12.11 -6.75 -6.53
N GLU A 162 11.14 -6.17 -7.23
CA GLU A 162 11.02 -4.73 -7.42
C GLU A 162 10.85 -3.98 -6.09
N GLU A 163 10.05 -4.50 -5.15
CA GLU A 163 9.91 -3.93 -3.80
C GLU A 163 11.24 -3.95 -3.02
N LYS A 164 11.99 -5.06 -3.11
CA LYS A 164 13.31 -5.17 -2.46
C LYS A 164 14.31 -4.19 -3.08
N GLU A 165 14.28 -4.03 -4.40
CA GLU A 165 15.13 -3.09 -5.12
C GLU A 165 14.79 -1.64 -4.77
N ALA A 166 13.51 -1.27 -4.75
CA ALA A 166 13.05 0.04 -4.30
C ALA A 166 13.50 0.35 -2.86
N ARG A 167 13.40 -0.61 -1.94
CA ARG A 167 13.90 -0.46 -0.56
C ARG A 167 15.41 -0.31 -0.49
N ALA A 168 16.15 -1.02 -1.34
CA ALA A 168 17.61 -0.89 -1.40
C ALA A 168 18.02 0.48 -1.97
N ALA A 169 17.34 0.94 -3.02
CA ALA A 169 17.56 2.25 -3.63
C ALA A 169 17.22 3.39 -2.66
N GLU A 170 16.11 3.30 -1.93
CA GLU A 170 15.75 4.29 -0.90
C GLU A 170 16.83 4.37 0.20
N LYS A 171 17.29 3.21 0.70
CA LYS A 171 18.38 3.17 1.70
C LYS A 171 19.68 3.75 1.16
N ALA A 172 20.00 3.50 -0.11
CA ALA A 172 21.18 4.07 -0.75
C ALA A 172 21.06 5.60 -0.88
N ARG A 173 19.89 6.13 -1.27
CA ARG A 173 19.62 7.57 -1.33
C ARG A 173 19.76 8.23 0.04
N LYS A 174 19.20 7.61 1.09
CA LYS A 174 19.31 8.13 2.47
C LYS A 174 20.78 8.21 2.93
N ARG A 175 21.59 7.19 2.66
CA ARG A 175 23.03 7.19 2.98
C ARG A 175 23.79 8.25 2.19
N ALA A 176 23.48 8.42 0.91
CA ALA A 176 24.10 9.46 0.09
C ALA A 176 23.74 10.88 0.58
N GLU A 177 22.50 11.10 1.00
CA GLU A 177 22.06 12.37 1.59
C GLU A 177 22.78 12.66 2.93
N GLU A 178 22.91 11.66 3.80
CA GLU A 178 23.63 11.78 5.07
C GLU A 178 25.12 12.08 4.85
N GLN A 179 25.76 11.42 3.89
CA GLN A 179 27.15 11.71 3.51
C GLN A 179 27.33 13.13 2.97
N LYS A 180 26.39 13.62 2.15
CA LYS A 180 26.42 15.01 1.67
C LYS A 180 26.30 16.00 2.82
N LYS A 181 25.34 15.79 3.73
CA LYS A 181 25.18 16.62 4.93
C LYS A 181 26.44 16.63 5.81
N ALA A 182 27.07 15.47 6.00
CA ALA A 182 28.33 15.37 6.75
C ALA A 182 29.47 16.12 6.06
N ALA A 183 29.60 15.99 4.73
CA ALA A 183 30.62 16.70 3.96
C ALA A 183 30.43 18.21 3.99
N ASP A 184 29.19 18.70 3.92
CA ASP A 184 28.91 20.14 3.97
C ASP A 184 29.14 20.71 5.38
N ALA A 185 28.77 19.97 6.44
CA ALA A 185 29.12 20.35 7.81
C ALA A 185 30.65 20.39 8.05
N GLU A 186 31.41 19.47 7.45
CA GLU A 186 32.86 19.49 7.51
C GLU A 186 33.46 20.71 6.79
N LYS A 187 32.94 21.04 5.60
CA LYS A 187 33.37 22.25 4.87
C LYS A 187 33.10 23.52 5.68
N GLU A 188 31.94 23.60 6.34
CA GLU A 188 31.61 24.72 7.22
C GLU A 188 32.60 24.84 8.39
N ARG A 189 32.92 23.72 9.06
CA ARG A 189 33.94 23.70 10.11
C ARG A 189 35.31 24.17 9.61
N ARG A 190 35.71 23.73 8.42
CA ARG A 190 36.98 24.18 7.80
C ARG A 190 36.95 25.67 7.49
N ALA A 191 35.83 26.20 6.99
CA ALA A 191 35.68 27.62 6.72
C ALA A 191 35.73 28.46 8.00
N GLN A 192 35.16 27.98 9.10
CA GLN A 192 35.26 28.64 10.40
C GLN A 192 36.70 28.68 10.91
N MET A 193 37.40 27.54 10.92
CA MET A 193 38.81 27.47 11.30
C MET A 193 39.69 28.39 10.44
N LYS A 194 39.39 28.50 9.13
CA LYS A 194 40.09 29.43 8.25
C LYS A 194 39.88 30.89 8.66
N LYS A 195 38.64 31.28 8.96
CA LYS A 195 38.34 32.65 9.45
C LYS A 195 39.08 32.96 10.75
N ASP A 196 39.12 32.02 11.68
CA ASP A 196 39.82 32.20 12.96
C ASP A 196 41.34 32.36 12.75
N VAL A 197 41.92 31.58 11.83
CA VAL A 197 43.33 31.71 11.43
C VAL A 197 43.58 33.07 10.78
N ASP A 198 42.77 33.48 9.81
CA ASP A 198 42.90 34.77 9.12
C ASP A 198 42.80 35.94 10.11
N LEU A 199 41.86 35.88 11.07
CA LEU A 199 41.71 36.87 12.14
C LEU A 199 42.93 36.92 13.07
N SER A 200 43.48 35.76 13.45
CA SER A 200 44.69 35.69 14.27
C SER A 200 45.92 36.29 13.57
N VAL A 201 46.04 36.11 12.26
CA VAL A 201 47.12 36.69 11.45
C VAL A 201 46.92 38.21 11.36
N ALA A 202 45.70 38.68 11.13
CA ALA A 202 45.40 40.11 11.09
C ALA A 202 45.75 40.81 12.42
N ILE A 203 45.40 40.21 13.57
CA ILE A 203 45.76 40.77 14.89
C ILE A 203 47.29 40.86 15.06
N ARG A 204 48.02 39.81 14.66
CA ARG A 204 49.50 39.83 14.74
C ARG A 204 50.12 40.85 13.80
N LEU A 205 49.56 41.05 12.62
CA LEU A 205 50.01 42.09 11.68
C LEU A 205 49.75 43.48 12.27
N SER A 206 48.57 43.75 12.83
CA SER A 206 48.27 45.03 13.48
C SER A 206 49.18 45.30 14.68
N GLU A 207 49.48 44.28 15.50
CA GLU A 207 50.41 44.42 16.63
C GLU A 207 51.84 44.77 16.16
N MET A 208 52.30 44.18 15.05
CA MET A 208 53.60 44.51 14.46
C MET A 208 53.62 45.91 13.86
N GLU A 209 52.54 46.33 13.19
CA GLU A 209 52.37 47.68 12.66
C GLU A 209 52.38 48.71 13.80
N ASP A 210 51.62 48.49 14.87
CA ASP A 210 51.60 49.38 16.03
C ASP A 210 52.97 49.49 16.69
N SER A 211 53.69 48.37 16.87
CA SER A 211 55.07 48.36 17.36
C SER A 211 56.00 49.14 16.42
N TRP A 212 55.83 49.00 15.11
CA TRP A 212 56.62 49.75 14.13
C TRP A 212 56.31 51.26 14.20
N PHE A 213 55.03 51.66 14.24
CA PHE A 213 54.62 53.04 14.41
C PHE A 213 55.15 53.64 15.71
N GLN A 214 55.09 52.90 16.83
CA GLN A 214 55.65 53.34 18.11
C GLN A 214 57.17 53.61 18.01
N ARG A 215 57.92 52.71 17.36
CA ARG A 215 59.37 52.92 17.12
C ARG A 215 59.62 54.11 16.20
N LEU A 216 58.85 54.23 15.12
CA LEU A 216 58.94 55.33 14.17
C LEU A 216 58.69 56.67 14.86
N HIS A 217 57.61 56.78 15.63
CA HIS A 217 57.30 57.97 16.43
C HIS A 217 58.36 58.27 17.48
N SER A 218 58.99 57.25 18.06
CA SER A 218 60.09 57.45 19.02
C SER A 218 61.34 58.04 18.36
N VAL A 219 61.66 57.66 17.12
CA VAL A 219 62.84 58.15 16.38
C VAL A 219 62.57 59.50 15.73
N ILE A 220 61.39 59.67 15.12
CA ILE A 220 61.05 60.83 14.29
C ILE A 220 60.34 61.94 15.08
N GLY A 221 59.61 61.59 16.14
CA GLY A 221 58.85 62.54 16.96
C GLY A 221 59.62 63.78 17.41
N PRO A 222 60.87 63.66 17.91
CA PRO A 222 61.70 64.81 18.29
C PRO A 222 62.05 65.74 17.11
N LEU A 223 62.10 65.22 15.89
CA LEU A 223 62.41 65.99 14.68
C LEU A 223 61.21 66.81 14.18
N HIS A 224 59.98 66.45 14.57
CA HIS A 224 58.76 67.13 14.10
C HIS A 224 58.35 68.30 15.01
N THR A 225 58.86 68.35 16.25
CA THR A 225 58.52 69.43 17.20
C THR A 225 59.25 70.76 16.95
N THR A 226 60.06 70.88 15.89
CA THR A 226 60.91 72.06 15.67
C THR A 226 60.36 73.12 14.70
N ASP A 227 59.26 72.88 13.97
CA ASP A 227 58.87 73.74 12.84
C ASP A 227 57.50 74.47 12.94
N ASP A 228 56.85 74.51 14.11
CA ASP A 228 55.53 75.18 14.30
C ASP A 228 55.53 76.72 14.25
N LYS A 229 56.53 77.36 13.64
CA LYS A 229 56.62 78.82 13.49
C LYS A 229 56.63 79.28 12.04
N LYS A 230 55.62 78.95 11.20
CA LYS A 230 55.32 79.77 10.00
C LYS A 230 53.96 79.50 9.34
N GLY A 231 53.06 80.48 9.49
CA GLY A 231 52.22 81.03 8.42
C GLY A 231 51.22 80.11 7.72
N LYS A 232 49.95 80.17 8.15
CA LYS A 232 48.79 79.63 7.42
C LYS A 232 48.69 80.23 6.01
N LYS A 233 49.03 79.48 4.97
CA LYS A 233 48.60 79.74 3.58
C LYS A 233 47.37 78.87 3.30
N LYS A 234 46.20 79.50 3.11
CA LYS A 234 44.98 78.84 2.63
C LYS A 234 45.25 78.29 1.22
N VAL A 235 45.34 76.98 1.09
CA VAL A 235 45.33 76.29 -0.21
C VAL A 235 43.93 75.73 -0.41
N ILE A 236 43.25 76.25 -1.43
CA ILE A 236 41.94 75.79 -1.89
C ILE A 236 42.19 74.57 -2.77
N TYR A 237 41.63 73.42 -2.39
CA TYR A 237 41.67 72.21 -3.21
C TYR A 237 40.42 72.18 -4.10
N PRO A 238 40.54 72.10 -5.43
CA PRO A 238 39.41 71.85 -6.31
C PRO A 238 38.99 70.38 -6.18
N SER A 239 37.72 70.14 -5.83
CA SER A 239 37.08 68.83 -5.97
C SER A 239 37.03 68.44 -7.44
N SER A 240 37.79 67.42 -7.83
CA SER A 240 37.62 66.63 -9.05
C SER A 240 37.13 65.27 -8.60
N ALA A 241 35.86 64.93 -8.81
CA ALA A 241 35.35 64.29 -10.03
C ALA A 241 35.77 62.81 -10.11
N GLU A 242 34.75 61.97 -9.90
CA GLU A 242 34.47 60.71 -10.58
C GLU A 242 35.35 59.48 -10.31
N SER A 243 34.71 58.41 -9.82
CA SER A 243 34.88 57.06 -10.36
C SER A 243 33.69 56.20 -9.93
N GLU A 244 32.85 55.89 -10.91
CA GLU A 244 31.89 54.79 -10.90
C GLU A 244 32.69 53.48 -10.87
N ASP A 245 32.30 52.54 -10.01
CA ASP A 245 32.75 51.15 -10.07
C ASP A 245 31.50 50.27 -10.17
N GLU A 246 31.16 49.94 -11.42
CA GLU A 246 30.21 48.90 -11.78
C GLU A 246 30.84 47.54 -11.44
N SER A 247 30.25 46.80 -10.50
CA SER A 247 30.64 45.41 -10.24
C SER A 247 29.55 44.45 -10.73
N GLU A 248 29.93 43.77 -11.80
CA GLU A 248 29.21 42.88 -12.71
C GLU A 248 28.44 41.73 -12.03
N ASP A 249 27.19 41.55 -12.46
CA ASP A 249 26.38 40.35 -12.29
C ASP A 249 27.08 39.13 -12.92
N SER A 250 27.45 38.15 -12.08
CA SER A 250 27.94 36.85 -12.54
C SER A 250 26.80 35.83 -12.70
N ASP A 251 26.41 35.63 -13.95
CA ASP A 251 25.57 34.52 -14.41
C ASP A 251 26.22 33.15 -14.15
N THR A 252 25.53 32.28 -13.40
CA THR A 252 25.92 30.85 -13.29
C THR A 252 24.93 29.95 -14.03
N SER A 253 25.31 29.72 -15.29
CA SER A 253 25.21 28.49 -16.08
C SER A 253 24.10 27.45 -15.81
N VAL A 254 23.27 27.35 -16.84
CA VAL A 254 22.40 26.26 -17.30
C VAL A 254 23.01 24.86 -17.15
N THR A 255 22.34 23.96 -16.42
CA THR A 255 22.53 22.50 -16.56
C THR A 255 21.43 21.89 -17.42
N ARG A 256 21.82 21.44 -18.62
CA ARG A 256 20.98 20.66 -19.54
C ARG A 256 21.18 19.17 -19.22
N ALA A 257 20.13 18.50 -18.75
CA ALA A 257 20.10 17.04 -18.62
C ALA A 257 19.27 16.44 -19.77
N LYS A 258 19.78 15.33 -20.28
CA LYS A 258 19.38 14.63 -21.50
C LYS A 258 18.42 13.49 -21.18
#